data_AF-A0A9N9WYL0-F1
#
_entry.id   AF-A0A9N9WYL0-F1
#
_cell.length_a   1.000
_cell.length_b   1.000
_cell.length_c   1.000
_cell.angle_alpha   90.00
_cell.angle_beta   90.00
_cell.angle_gamma   90.00
#
_symmetry.space_group_name_H-M   'P 1'
#
loop_
_entity.id
_entity.type
_entity.pdbx_description
1 polymer ?
#
loop_
_entity_poly.entity_id
_entity_poly.type
_entity_poly.pdbx_seq_one_letter_code
_entity_poly.pdbx_strand_id
1 'polypeptide(L)'
;MIKLWILFFTFVHLISSTSPTDINCSYVFYTFTVVGYTYHCDIRYDPNIISEETAVINQARGTHESHKTDDDVTGFYSSSKKIEIFPRDLEKVFKNLKLIVINYGRLTNIHQADLKPFKNLENLNLAYNDIKVINEGLFDFNLDLAYISLSNNKIYQIHPEVFTPLTKLSYLSLETNVCIDIRVDNSVRDVMELIKKIKVSCVNGEIKSTAATELSDLKNLTAQILSTGADTNEKIENLQQAVKATDINLQSFKSEVLAALQKILDKIEENSVCLKASQDKVDIALNDEMTNIEAGLSALESETEEQKKAVDNLSGDIF
;
A
#
# COMPACT_ATOMS: atom_id res chain seq x y z
N MET A 1 -9.29 44.60 -15.50
CA MET A 1 -10.57 43.87 -15.41
C MET A 1 -10.51 42.38 -15.78
N ILE A 2 -9.40 41.84 -16.31
CA ILE A 2 -9.30 40.39 -16.66
C ILE A 2 -8.58 39.57 -15.57
N LYS A 3 -7.80 40.19 -14.67
CA LYS A 3 -7.12 39.49 -13.55
C LYS A 3 -8.01 39.19 -12.33
N LEU A 4 -9.23 39.73 -12.28
CA LEU A 4 -10.17 39.45 -11.17
C LEU A 4 -11.08 38.23 -11.46
N TRP A 5 -11.17 37.80 -12.72
CA TRP A 5 -11.99 36.64 -13.12
C TRP A 5 -11.26 35.30 -13.00
N ILE A 6 -9.93 35.29 -13.05
CA ILE A 6 -9.13 34.05 -12.94
C ILE A 6 -9.09 33.51 -11.50
N LEU A 7 -9.24 34.39 -10.49
CA LEU A 7 -9.43 33.97 -9.10
C LEU A 7 -10.85 33.48 -8.80
N PHE A 8 -11.83 33.76 -9.67
CA PHE A 8 -13.18 33.21 -9.56
C PHE A 8 -13.31 31.85 -10.28
N PHE A 9 -12.46 31.57 -11.27
CA PHE A 9 -12.47 30.28 -12.00
C PHE A 9 -11.52 29.21 -11.44
N THR A 10 -10.62 29.57 -10.53
CA THR A 10 -9.76 28.60 -9.80
C THR A 10 -10.27 28.25 -8.41
N PHE A 11 -11.46 28.74 -8.03
CA PHE A 11 -12.13 28.40 -6.77
C PHE A 11 -13.50 27.73 -6.95
N VAL A 12 -13.86 27.31 -8.18
CA VAL A 12 -15.13 26.63 -8.50
C VAL A 12 -14.90 25.22 -9.04
N HIS A 13 -13.86 24.55 -8.55
CA HIS A 13 -13.82 23.08 -8.53
C HIS A 13 -13.38 22.63 -7.14
N LEU A 14 -14.22 21.77 -6.54
CA LEU A 14 -14.16 21.20 -5.19
C LEU A 14 -14.80 22.03 -4.06
N ILE A 15 -16.03 22.48 -4.27
CA ILE A 15 -17.05 22.07 -3.30
C ILE A 15 -17.95 21.12 -4.08
N SER A 16 -17.65 19.81 -4.08
CA SER A 16 -18.75 18.88 -4.30
C SER A 16 -19.69 19.15 -3.13
N SER A 17 -20.82 19.81 -3.40
CA SER A 17 -21.83 20.00 -2.37
C SER A 17 -22.43 18.63 -2.11
N THR A 18 -21.83 17.89 -1.19
CA THR A 18 -22.32 16.59 -0.76
C THR A 18 -23.72 16.82 -0.22
N SER A 19 -24.72 16.29 -0.92
CA SER A 19 -26.11 16.54 -0.60
C SER A 19 -26.48 15.62 0.55
N PRO A 20 -26.98 16.16 1.68
CA PRO A 20 -27.47 15.33 2.77
C PRO A 20 -28.51 14.34 2.25
N THR A 21 -28.34 13.07 2.59
CA THR A 21 -29.12 11.96 2.06
C THR A 21 -29.82 11.22 3.18
N ASP A 22 -31.09 10.90 2.97
CA ASP A 22 -31.87 10.07 3.88
C ASP A 22 -31.66 8.59 3.53
N ILE A 23 -31.38 7.77 4.54
CA ILE A 23 -31.26 6.32 4.39
C ILE A 23 -32.55 5.62 4.78
N ASN A 24 -32.88 4.52 4.10
CA ASN A 24 -34.05 3.69 4.39
C ASN A 24 -33.62 2.42 5.13
N CYS A 25 -33.89 2.40 6.43
CA CYS A 25 -33.61 1.29 7.33
C CYS A 25 -34.76 0.28 7.37
N SER A 26 -34.43 -0.98 7.21
CA SER A 26 -35.20 -2.07 7.79
C SER A 26 -34.71 -2.30 9.21
N TYR A 27 -35.55 -1.99 10.20
CA TYR A 27 -35.16 -2.15 11.59
C TYR A 27 -35.41 -3.58 12.07
N VAL A 28 -34.36 -4.24 12.54
CA VAL A 28 -34.38 -5.67 12.84
C VAL A 28 -33.48 -6.01 14.01
N PHE A 29 -33.69 -7.17 14.62
CA PHE A 29 -32.83 -7.72 15.65
C PHE A 29 -31.97 -8.86 15.13
N TYR A 30 -30.68 -8.82 15.44
CA TYR A 30 -29.75 -9.91 15.16
C TYR A 30 -28.90 -10.21 16.38
N THR A 31 -28.41 -11.45 16.46
CA THR A 31 -27.41 -11.85 17.45
C THR A 31 -26.06 -11.96 16.77
N PHE A 32 -25.05 -11.28 17.33
CA PHE A 32 -23.66 -11.37 16.89
C PHE A 32 -22.77 -11.87 18.03
N THR A 33 -21.69 -12.58 17.68
CA THR A 33 -20.83 -13.29 18.63
C THR A 33 -20.23 -12.40 19.72
N VAL A 34 -19.94 -11.12 19.41
CA VAL A 34 -19.25 -10.20 20.34
C VAL A 34 -20.21 -9.24 21.03
N VAL A 35 -21.14 -8.64 20.30
CA VAL A 35 -22.05 -7.62 20.83
C VAL A 35 -23.37 -8.20 21.36
N GLY A 36 -23.61 -9.51 21.19
CA GLY A 36 -24.82 -10.17 21.64
C GLY A 36 -26.05 -9.80 20.79
N TYR A 37 -27.21 -9.70 21.44
CA TYR A 37 -28.48 -9.36 20.81
C TYR A 37 -28.58 -7.85 20.61
N THR A 38 -28.60 -7.39 19.36
CA THR A 38 -28.52 -5.98 18.99
C THR A 38 -29.71 -5.56 18.14
N TYR A 39 -30.06 -4.27 18.20
CA TYR A 39 -31.10 -3.65 17.36
C TYR A 39 -30.44 -2.85 16.23
N HIS A 40 -30.86 -3.09 14.99
CA HIS A 40 -30.10 -2.66 13.82
C HIS A 40 -30.91 -1.78 12.89
N CYS A 41 -30.24 -0.85 12.21
CA CYS A 41 -30.65 -0.38 10.90
C CYS A 41 -29.96 -1.24 9.82
N ASP A 42 -30.75 -1.92 9.00
CA ASP A 42 -30.29 -2.69 7.84
C ASP A 42 -30.71 -2.00 6.53
N ILE A 43 -29.74 -1.57 5.72
CA ILE A 43 -29.98 -0.82 4.48
C ILE A 43 -29.77 -1.64 3.20
N ARG A 44 -29.83 -2.98 3.27
CA ARG A 44 -29.61 -3.87 2.11
C ARG A 44 -30.41 -3.53 0.85
N TYR A 45 -31.60 -2.97 1.01
CA TYR A 45 -32.53 -2.66 -0.08
C TYR A 45 -32.76 -1.15 -0.28
N ASP A 46 -31.94 -0.30 0.33
CA ASP A 46 -32.09 1.15 0.21
C ASP A 46 -31.76 1.61 -1.22
N PRO A 47 -32.61 2.40 -1.90
CA PRO A 47 -32.24 3.00 -3.19
C PRO A 47 -31.16 4.09 -3.10
N ASN A 48 -30.96 4.72 -1.93
CA ASN A 48 -30.09 5.89 -1.73
C ASN A 48 -28.65 5.52 -1.32
N ILE A 49 -28.14 4.43 -1.88
CA ILE A 49 -26.87 3.83 -1.44
C ILE A 49 -25.70 4.80 -1.65
N ILE A 50 -24.91 4.97 -0.59
CA ILE A 50 -23.90 6.00 -0.38
C ILE A 50 -22.75 6.00 -1.42
N SER A 51 -22.59 7.11 -2.13
CA SER A 51 -21.42 7.46 -2.97
C SER A 51 -20.73 8.73 -2.44
N GLU A 52 -19.70 9.22 -3.13
CA GLU A 52 -19.06 10.52 -2.82
C GLU A 52 -20.07 11.67 -2.60
N GLU A 53 -21.09 11.74 -3.45
CA GLU A 53 -22.06 12.84 -3.46
C GLU A 53 -23.12 12.72 -2.35
N THR A 54 -23.40 11.50 -1.88
CA THR A 54 -24.51 11.18 -0.94
C THR A 54 -24.04 10.64 0.41
N ALA A 55 -22.74 10.68 0.69
CA ALA A 55 -22.17 10.11 1.91
C ALA A 55 -22.53 10.84 3.21
N VAL A 56 -23.15 12.03 3.16
CA VAL A 56 -23.60 12.72 4.37
C VAL A 56 -25.01 12.26 4.71
N ILE A 57 -25.17 11.57 5.85
CA ILE A 57 -26.48 11.09 6.29
C ILE A 57 -27.22 12.21 7.02
N ASN A 58 -28.44 12.48 6.57
CA ASN A 58 -29.33 13.47 7.20
C ASN A 58 -30.20 12.84 8.29
N GLN A 59 -30.89 11.74 7.95
CA GLN A 59 -31.75 11.00 8.86
C GLN A 59 -31.95 9.56 8.36
N ALA A 60 -32.39 8.69 9.27
CA ALA A 60 -32.89 7.36 8.93
C ALA A 60 -34.42 7.38 8.81
N ARG A 61 -34.94 6.65 7.83
CA ARG A 61 -36.37 6.42 7.63
C ARG A 61 -36.66 4.93 7.77
N GLY A 62 -37.83 4.60 8.28
CA GLY A 62 -38.30 3.24 8.39
C GLY A 62 -39.27 3.10 9.56
N THR A 63 -39.87 1.93 9.69
CA THR A 63 -40.74 1.62 10.82
C THR A 63 -39.94 0.86 11.87
N HIS A 64 -39.84 1.45 13.06
CA HIS A 64 -39.21 0.79 14.20
C HIS A 64 -40.05 -0.35 14.77
N GLU A 65 -39.37 -1.26 15.48
CA GLU A 65 -40.00 -2.28 16.31
C GLU A 65 -40.53 -1.62 17.60
N SER A 66 -41.59 -2.17 18.18
CA SER A 66 -42.39 -1.50 19.21
C SER A 66 -41.58 -0.80 20.32
N HIS A 67 -41.87 0.49 20.54
CA HIS A 67 -41.22 1.41 21.50
C HIS A 67 -39.74 1.72 21.25
N LYS A 68 -39.17 1.30 20.11
CA LYS A 68 -37.79 1.61 19.74
C LYS A 68 -37.70 2.90 18.92
N THR A 69 -36.52 3.49 18.97
CA THR A 69 -36.11 4.71 18.25
C THR A 69 -34.72 4.55 17.66
N ASP A 70 -34.25 5.53 16.88
CA ASP A 70 -32.86 5.55 16.39
C ASP A 70 -31.83 5.56 17.53
N ASP A 71 -32.18 6.10 18.70
CA ASP A 71 -31.31 6.10 19.89
C ASP A 71 -31.10 4.69 20.48
N ASP A 72 -32.03 3.76 20.22
CA ASP A 72 -31.91 2.35 20.62
C ASP A 72 -31.06 1.52 19.65
N VAL A 73 -30.72 2.06 18.47
CA VAL A 73 -29.97 1.32 17.45
C VAL A 73 -28.52 1.18 17.89
N THR A 74 -28.06 -0.07 17.96
CA THR A 74 -26.69 -0.44 18.34
C THR A 74 -25.92 -1.07 17.20
N GLY A 75 -26.59 -1.37 16.08
CA GLY A 75 -25.98 -1.97 14.90
C GLY A 75 -26.32 -1.27 13.60
N PHE A 76 -25.33 -1.04 12.75
CA PHE A 76 -25.54 -0.61 11.37
C PHE A 76 -25.08 -1.71 10.44
N TYR A 77 -25.96 -2.13 9.51
CA TYR A 77 -25.66 -3.18 8.54
C TYR A 77 -25.91 -2.70 7.11
N SER A 78 -24.91 -2.87 6.27
CA SER A 78 -25.02 -2.76 4.82
C SER A 78 -24.25 -3.86 4.12
N SER A 79 -24.81 -4.37 3.01
CA SER A 79 -24.13 -5.29 2.12
C SER A 79 -24.10 -4.81 0.66
N SER A 80 -24.15 -3.49 0.45
CA SER A 80 -24.36 -2.94 -0.88
C SER A 80 -23.08 -2.62 -1.63
N LYS A 81 -23.01 -3.11 -2.87
CA LYS A 81 -21.92 -2.89 -3.84
C LYS A 81 -21.72 -1.44 -4.28
N LYS A 82 -22.60 -0.51 -3.89
CA LYS A 82 -22.48 0.91 -4.23
C LYS A 82 -21.85 1.75 -3.11
N ILE A 83 -21.61 1.19 -1.92
CA ILE A 83 -20.93 1.94 -0.85
C ILE A 83 -19.45 2.10 -1.21
N GLU A 84 -19.10 3.29 -1.67
CA GLU A 84 -17.74 3.65 -2.07
C GLU A 84 -16.99 4.41 -0.96
N ILE A 85 -17.73 5.08 -0.07
CA ILE A 85 -17.20 5.85 1.06
C ILE A 85 -17.96 5.51 2.33
N PHE A 86 -17.27 5.61 3.46
CA PHE A 86 -17.87 5.43 4.78
C PHE A 86 -18.92 6.52 5.04
N PRO A 87 -20.18 6.18 5.43
CA PRO A 87 -21.21 7.18 5.69
C PRO A 87 -20.81 8.16 6.80
N ARG A 88 -20.82 9.44 6.47
CA ARG A 88 -20.58 10.56 7.38
C ARG A 88 -21.85 10.92 8.14
N ASP A 89 -21.70 11.49 9.32
CA ASP A 89 -22.79 11.94 10.19
C ASP A 89 -23.71 10.81 10.70
N LEU A 90 -23.31 9.55 10.51
CA LEU A 90 -24.08 8.40 10.99
C LEU A 90 -24.25 8.41 12.52
N GLU A 91 -23.27 8.95 13.26
CA GLU A 91 -23.31 9.15 14.71
C GLU A 91 -24.36 10.17 15.16
N LYS A 92 -24.78 11.08 14.26
CA LYS A 92 -25.83 12.06 14.55
C LYS A 92 -27.22 11.42 14.53
N VAL A 93 -27.35 10.33 13.77
CA VAL A 93 -28.59 9.53 13.68
C VAL A 93 -28.58 8.44 14.76
N PHE A 94 -27.53 7.61 14.80
CA PHE A 94 -27.41 6.47 15.72
C PHE A 94 -26.35 6.73 16.78
N LYS A 95 -26.78 7.16 17.98
CA LYS A 95 -25.88 7.63 19.04
C LYS A 95 -25.10 6.53 19.76
N ASN A 96 -25.56 5.28 19.67
CA ASN A 96 -25.10 4.18 20.52
C ASN A 96 -24.57 2.98 19.73
N LEU A 97 -24.03 3.20 18.52
CA LEU A 97 -23.50 2.13 17.69
C LEU A 97 -22.35 1.39 18.38
N LYS A 98 -22.51 0.07 18.46
CA LYS A 98 -21.55 -0.92 18.93
C LYS A 98 -21.05 -1.83 17.80
N LEU A 99 -21.84 -1.95 16.74
CA LEU A 99 -21.57 -2.79 15.58
C LEU A 99 -21.73 -1.97 14.30
N ILE A 100 -20.71 -2.01 13.44
CA ILE A 100 -20.78 -1.50 12.08
C ILE A 100 -20.35 -2.62 11.14
N VAL A 101 -21.27 -3.02 10.26
CA VAL A 101 -21.03 -4.00 9.20
C VAL A 101 -21.28 -3.33 7.87
N ILE A 102 -20.24 -3.18 7.07
CA ILE A 102 -20.32 -2.70 5.70
C ILE A 102 -19.57 -3.70 4.84
N ASN A 103 -20.27 -4.73 4.37
CA ASN A 103 -19.66 -5.81 3.60
C ASN A 103 -20.04 -5.73 2.13
N TYR A 104 -19.30 -6.41 1.25
CA TYR A 104 -19.62 -6.49 -0.19
C TYR A 104 -19.80 -5.13 -0.86
N GLY A 105 -19.13 -4.10 -0.32
CA GLY A 105 -19.12 -2.75 -0.86
C GLY A 105 -17.93 -2.53 -1.79
N ARG A 106 -17.58 -1.26 -1.98
CA ARG A 106 -16.43 -0.78 -2.76
C ARG A 106 -15.62 0.23 -1.96
N LEU A 107 -15.65 0.16 -0.63
CA LEU A 107 -14.85 1.04 0.21
C LEU A 107 -13.38 0.84 -0.15
N THR A 108 -12.72 1.90 -0.63
CA THR A 108 -11.28 1.85 -0.98
C THR A 108 -10.40 2.38 0.14
N ASN A 109 -10.95 3.26 0.97
CA ASN A 109 -10.24 3.98 2.01
C ASN A 109 -11.12 4.09 3.26
N ILE A 110 -10.45 4.09 4.41
CA ILE A 110 -11.05 4.42 5.68
C ILE A 110 -10.08 5.31 6.45
N HIS A 111 -10.61 6.38 7.02
CA HIS A 111 -9.84 7.39 7.73
C HIS A 111 -10.20 7.40 9.20
N GLN A 112 -9.29 7.88 10.05
CA GLN A 112 -9.55 8.05 11.48
C GLN A 112 -10.83 8.88 11.73
N ALA A 113 -11.08 9.91 10.91
CA ALA A 113 -12.28 10.74 11.03
C ALA A 113 -13.59 9.96 10.85
N ASP A 114 -13.58 8.87 10.07
CA ASP A 114 -14.76 8.03 9.83
C ASP A 114 -15.11 7.22 11.08
N LEU A 115 -14.11 6.72 11.82
CA LEU A 115 -14.35 5.86 12.99
C LEU A 115 -14.33 6.60 14.33
N LYS A 116 -13.65 7.75 14.39
CA LYS A 116 -13.48 8.56 15.60
C LYS A 116 -14.76 8.86 16.38
N PRO A 117 -15.93 9.09 15.74
CA PRO A 117 -17.16 9.35 16.49
C PRO A 117 -17.70 8.12 17.27
N PHE A 118 -17.41 6.89 16.83
CA PHE A 118 -18.00 5.66 17.37
C PHE A 118 -17.18 5.08 18.54
N LYS A 119 -17.14 5.81 19.67
CA LYS A 119 -16.30 5.44 20.83
C LYS A 119 -16.69 4.11 21.48
N ASN A 120 -17.97 3.73 21.39
CA ASN A 120 -18.51 2.49 21.95
C ASN A 120 -18.46 1.31 20.94
N LEU A 121 -17.74 1.45 19.83
CA LEU A 121 -17.67 0.44 18.79
C LEU A 121 -16.91 -0.78 19.29
N GLU A 122 -17.58 -1.92 19.32
CA GLU A 122 -17.05 -3.21 19.80
C GLU A 122 -16.76 -4.16 18.63
N ASN A 123 -17.46 -4.00 17.50
CA ASN A 123 -17.35 -4.85 16.33
C ASN A 123 -17.38 -4.04 15.03
N LEU A 124 -16.31 -4.16 14.25
CA LEU A 124 -16.18 -3.58 12.93
C LEU A 124 -15.95 -4.69 11.90
N ASN A 125 -16.88 -4.82 10.96
CA ASN A 125 -16.76 -5.74 9.84
C ASN A 125 -16.83 -4.98 8.52
N LEU A 126 -15.70 -4.95 7.81
CA LEU A 126 -15.55 -4.31 6.50
C LEU A 126 -15.07 -5.34 5.46
N ALA A 127 -15.44 -6.61 5.65
CA ALA A 127 -15.02 -7.67 4.75
C ALA A 127 -15.62 -7.51 3.35
N TYR A 128 -14.92 -8.02 2.34
CA TYR A 128 -15.36 -7.93 0.93
C TYR A 128 -15.54 -6.48 0.45
N ASN A 129 -14.57 -5.61 0.75
CA ASN A 129 -14.45 -4.28 0.15
C ASN A 129 -13.13 -4.19 -0.67
N ASP A 130 -12.74 -2.98 -1.04
CA ASP A 130 -11.55 -2.70 -1.85
C ASP A 130 -10.47 -1.94 -1.06
N ILE A 131 -10.45 -2.08 0.28
CA ILE A 131 -9.55 -1.31 1.16
C ILE A 131 -8.10 -1.72 0.87
N LYS A 132 -7.23 -0.72 0.72
CA LYS A 132 -5.84 -0.92 0.30
C LYS A 132 -4.80 -0.65 1.39
N VAL A 133 -5.05 0.37 2.21
CA VAL A 133 -4.09 0.87 3.19
C VAL A 133 -4.80 1.11 4.51
N ILE A 134 -4.22 0.61 5.59
CA ILE A 134 -4.65 0.88 6.96
C ILE A 134 -3.64 1.84 7.58
N ASN A 135 -4.03 3.11 7.71
CA ASN A 135 -3.14 4.19 8.15
C ASN A 135 -2.97 4.21 9.67
N GLU A 136 -1.94 4.92 10.12
CA GLU A 136 -1.72 5.24 11.52
C GLU A 136 -2.96 5.86 12.17
N GLY A 137 -3.18 5.52 13.44
CA GLY A 137 -4.20 6.15 14.27
C GLY A 137 -5.65 5.84 13.93
N LEU A 138 -5.91 4.99 12.91
CA LEU A 138 -7.27 4.66 12.47
C LEU A 138 -8.21 4.25 13.63
N PHE A 139 -7.69 3.54 14.62
CA PHE A 139 -8.48 3.00 15.74
C PHE A 139 -8.24 3.68 17.10
N ASP A 140 -7.54 4.82 17.15
CA ASP A 140 -7.14 5.48 18.41
C ASP A 140 -8.31 5.83 19.34
N PHE A 141 -9.52 5.97 18.79
CA PHE A 141 -10.71 6.39 19.52
C PHE A 141 -11.72 5.25 19.75
N ASN A 142 -11.43 4.03 19.27
CA ASN A 142 -12.34 2.89 19.29
C ASN A 142 -11.80 1.79 20.22
N LEU A 143 -11.47 2.18 21.47
CA LEU A 143 -10.76 1.33 22.44
C LEU A 143 -11.57 0.09 22.89
N ASP A 144 -12.88 0.09 22.63
CA ASP A 144 -13.77 -1.02 22.92
C ASP A 144 -13.79 -2.11 21.82
N LEU A 145 -13.10 -1.90 20.70
CA LEU A 145 -13.04 -2.87 19.61
C LEU A 145 -12.49 -4.22 20.09
N ALA A 146 -13.33 -5.23 19.99
CA ALA A 146 -13.02 -6.62 20.30
C ALA A 146 -13.00 -7.50 19.05
N TYR A 147 -13.63 -7.06 17.96
CA TYR A 147 -13.73 -7.78 16.69
C TYR A 147 -13.46 -6.86 15.51
N ILE A 148 -12.45 -7.20 14.71
CA ILE A 148 -12.17 -6.55 13.43
C ILE A 148 -12.10 -7.61 12.33
N SER A 149 -12.93 -7.45 11.31
CA SER A 149 -12.83 -8.24 10.08
C SER A 149 -12.55 -7.33 8.90
N LEU A 150 -11.37 -7.51 8.31
CA LEU A 150 -10.87 -6.84 7.11
C LEU A 150 -10.58 -7.87 6.00
N SER A 151 -11.13 -9.08 6.11
CA SER A 151 -10.90 -10.15 5.14
C SER A 151 -11.44 -9.81 3.76
N ASN A 152 -10.88 -10.46 2.73
CA ASN A 152 -11.29 -10.26 1.34
C ASN A 152 -11.27 -8.77 0.92
N ASN A 153 -10.21 -8.05 1.31
CA ASN A 153 -9.93 -6.71 0.85
C ASN A 153 -8.70 -6.71 -0.06
N LYS A 154 -8.17 -5.52 -0.38
CA LYS A 154 -6.97 -5.35 -1.21
C LYS A 154 -5.80 -4.80 -0.41
N ILE A 155 -5.75 -5.11 0.89
CA ILE A 155 -4.81 -4.50 1.81
C ILE A 155 -3.40 -4.96 1.46
N TYR A 156 -2.57 -4.00 1.06
CA TYR A 156 -1.16 -4.20 0.78
C TYR A 156 -0.25 -3.48 1.80
N GLN A 157 -0.81 -2.60 2.64
CA GLN A 157 -0.06 -1.85 3.64
C GLN A 157 -0.89 -1.66 4.91
N ILE A 158 -0.28 -1.94 6.06
CA ILE A 158 -0.86 -1.69 7.39
C ILE A 158 0.20 -0.96 8.22
N HIS A 159 -0.18 0.18 8.80
CA HIS A 159 0.71 0.89 9.70
C HIS A 159 1.04 0.03 10.92
N PRO A 160 2.32 -0.09 11.29
CA PRO A 160 2.80 -1.07 12.28
C PRO A 160 2.21 -0.91 13.68
N GLU A 161 1.67 0.27 14.01
CA GLU A 161 1.15 0.60 15.34
C GLU A 161 -0.36 0.81 15.38
N VAL A 162 -1.07 0.60 14.25
CA VAL A 162 -2.50 0.93 14.15
C VAL A 162 -3.40 0.15 15.12
N PHE A 163 -3.00 -1.06 15.51
CA PHE A 163 -3.76 -1.91 16.44
C PHE A 163 -3.30 -1.76 17.90
N THR A 164 -2.24 -1.00 18.18
CA THR A 164 -1.68 -0.83 19.53
C THR A 164 -2.70 -0.38 20.58
N PRO A 165 -3.63 0.55 20.28
CA PRO A 165 -4.63 0.99 21.26
C PRO A 165 -5.66 -0.09 21.64
N LEU A 166 -5.79 -1.17 20.85
CA LEU A 166 -6.91 -2.10 20.91
C LEU A 166 -6.69 -3.26 21.88
N THR A 167 -6.62 -2.95 23.16
CA THR A 167 -6.33 -3.94 24.23
C THR A 167 -7.40 -5.02 24.41
N LYS A 168 -8.60 -4.80 23.86
CA LYS A 168 -9.73 -5.75 23.93
C LYS A 168 -9.86 -6.62 22.66
N LEU A 169 -9.05 -6.35 21.63
CA LEU A 169 -9.14 -7.04 20.35
C LEU A 169 -8.84 -8.52 20.53
N SER A 170 -9.86 -9.35 20.32
CA SER A 170 -9.77 -10.81 20.49
C SER A 170 -10.01 -11.57 19.19
N TYR A 171 -10.54 -10.87 18.17
CA TYR A 171 -10.68 -11.38 16.81
C TYR A 171 -10.12 -10.36 15.82
N LEU A 172 -9.21 -10.83 14.96
CA LEU A 172 -8.69 -10.08 13.82
C LEU A 172 -8.61 -11.02 12.62
N SER A 173 -9.34 -10.70 11.55
CA SER A 173 -9.19 -11.38 10.26
C SER A 173 -8.67 -10.41 9.20
N LEU A 174 -7.57 -10.81 8.57
CA LEU A 174 -6.95 -10.18 7.41
C LEU A 174 -6.83 -11.19 6.25
N GLU A 175 -7.54 -12.32 6.32
CA GLU A 175 -7.54 -13.35 5.29
C GLU A 175 -7.86 -12.79 3.91
N THR A 176 -7.29 -13.40 2.87
CA THR A 176 -7.56 -13.03 1.48
C THR A 176 -7.30 -11.53 1.20
N ASN A 177 -6.22 -10.98 1.76
CA ASN A 177 -5.67 -9.69 1.36
C ASN A 177 -4.41 -9.88 0.52
N VAL A 178 -3.87 -8.79 -0.04
CA VAL A 178 -2.75 -8.87 -0.99
C VAL A 178 -1.48 -9.33 -0.28
N CYS A 179 -1.15 -8.69 0.85
CA CYS A 179 0.10 -8.93 1.60
C CYS A 179 -0.07 -9.77 2.87
N ILE A 180 -1.29 -10.18 3.21
CA ILE A 180 -1.60 -10.89 4.45
C ILE A 180 -2.72 -11.88 4.17
N ASP A 181 -2.56 -13.10 4.66
CA ASP A 181 -3.63 -14.11 4.68
C ASP A 181 -3.64 -14.81 6.04
N ILE A 182 -4.12 -14.11 7.07
CA ILE A 182 -4.07 -14.58 8.45
C ILE A 182 -5.34 -14.19 9.23
N ARG A 183 -5.77 -15.09 10.12
CA ARG A 183 -6.86 -14.89 11.07
C ARG A 183 -6.49 -15.38 12.47
N VAL A 184 -6.97 -14.67 13.48
CA VAL A 184 -6.99 -15.12 14.87
C VAL A 184 -8.40 -14.97 15.43
N ASP A 185 -8.83 -15.98 16.18
CA ASP A 185 -10.13 -16.03 16.84
C ASP A 185 -10.00 -16.14 18.35
N ASN A 186 -10.89 -15.46 19.07
CA ASN A 186 -11.19 -15.69 20.48
C ASN A 186 -9.97 -15.70 21.43
N SER A 187 -8.93 -14.92 21.12
CA SER A 187 -7.70 -14.88 21.91
C SER A 187 -6.97 -13.55 21.76
N VAL A 188 -7.08 -12.69 22.76
CA VAL A 188 -6.35 -11.41 22.80
C VAL A 188 -4.85 -11.63 22.70
N ARG A 189 -4.32 -12.63 23.42
CA ARG A 189 -2.89 -12.95 23.39
C ARG A 189 -2.43 -13.28 21.96
N ASP A 190 -3.16 -14.13 21.26
CA ASP A 190 -2.75 -14.58 19.93
C ASP A 190 -2.95 -13.47 18.89
N VAL A 191 -3.93 -12.57 19.09
CA VAL A 191 -4.06 -11.34 18.29
C VAL A 191 -2.86 -10.43 18.48
N MET A 192 -2.42 -10.21 19.72
CA MET A 192 -1.25 -9.38 20.00
C MET A 192 0.03 -9.98 19.40
N GLU A 193 0.18 -11.30 19.42
CA GLU A 193 1.27 -11.99 18.72
C GLU A 193 1.16 -11.85 17.19
N LEU A 194 -0.05 -11.88 16.63
CA LEU A 194 -0.27 -11.65 15.20
C LEU A 194 0.09 -10.21 14.78
N ILE A 195 -0.31 -9.21 15.57
CA ILE A 195 -0.02 -7.79 15.29
C ILE A 195 1.50 -7.57 15.18
N LYS A 196 2.28 -8.19 16.08
CA LYS A 196 3.75 -8.17 15.99
C LYS A 196 4.27 -8.73 14.67
N LYS A 197 3.64 -9.77 14.12
CA LYS A 197 4.01 -10.37 12.83
C LYS A 197 3.59 -9.51 11.64
N ILE A 198 2.39 -8.92 11.68
CA ILE A 198 1.87 -8.01 10.63
C ILE A 198 2.81 -6.82 10.44
N LYS A 199 3.28 -6.23 11.55
CA LYS A 199 4.28 -5.14 11.54
C LYS A 199 5.52 -5.48 10.70
N VAL A 200 5.90 -6.74 10.62
CA VAL A 200 7.06 -7.21 9.85
C VAL A 200 6.68 -7.60 8.40
N SER A 201 5.46 -8.12 8.17
CA SER A 201 5.04 -8.67 6.87
C SER A 201 4.38 -7.67 5.91
N CYS A 202 4.01 -6.45 6.29
CA CYS A 202 3.27 -5.53 5.38
C CYS A 202 4.06 -4.28 4.98
N VAL A 203 5.19 -4.06 5.65
CA VAL A 203 6.12 -2.99 5.31
C VAL A 203 6.83 -3.32 4.00
N ASN A 204 6.97 -4.60 3.67
CA ASN A 204 7.61 -5.03 2.44
C ASN A 204 6.63 -5.08 1.24
N GLY A 205 6.09 -3.97 0.74
CA GLY A 205 5.13 -3.98 -0.40
C GLY A 205 5.26 -2.93 -1.52
N GLU A 206 6.09 -1.89 -1.40
CA GLU A 206 6.24 -0.76 -2.34
C GLU A 206 7.10 -1.06 -3.62
N ILE A 207 7.45 -2.33 -3.97
CA ILE A 207 8.43 -2.64 -5.07
C ILE A 207 7.93 -2.17 -6.43
N LYS A 208 6.62 -2.32 -6.65
CA LYS A 208 6.12 -2.63 -8.00
C LYS A 208 6.15 -1.44 -8.96
N SER A 209 6.17 -0.19 -8.48
CA SER A 209 6.26 0.99 -9.35
C SER A 209 7.69 1.53 -9.52
N THR A 210 8.54 1.37 -8.50
CA THR A 210 9.95 1.76 -8.54
C THR A 210 10.73 0.83 -9.46
N ALA A 211 10.53 -0.49 -9.38
CA ALA A 211 11.24 -1.45 -10.23
C ALA A 211 10.97 -1.28 -11.74
N ALA A 212 9.77 -0.87 -12.17
CA ALA A 212 9.48 -0.66 -13.59
C ALA A 212 10.14 0.60 -14.16
N THR A 213 10.33 1.62 -13.31
CA THR A 213 10.95 2.90 -13.67
C THR A 213 12.47 2.77 -13.62
N GLU A 214 12.99 2.11 -12.59
CA GLU A 214 14.41 1.77 -12.43
C GLU A 214 14.91 0.81 -13.54
N LEU A 215 14.08 -0.14 -14.01
CA LEU A 215 14.41 -1.02 -15.13
C LEU A 215 14.40 -0.28 -16.49
N SER A 216 13.56 0.75 -16.63
CA SER A 216 13.58 1.67 -17.78
C SER A 216 14.84 2.52 -17.79
N ASP A 217 15.23 3.05 -16.62
CA ASP A 217 16.41 3.89 -16.46
C ASP A 217 17.70 3.08 -16.62
N LEU A 218 17.74 1.83 -16.15
CA LEU A 218 18.84 0.88 -16.39
C LEU A 218 18.97 0.55 -17.88
N LYS A 219 17.88 0.29 -18.60
CA LYS A 219 17.93 0.04 -20.06
C LYS A 219 18.46 1.25 -20.84
N ASN A 220 18.09 2.47 -20.45
CA ASN A 220 18.62 3.69 -21.04
C ASN A 220 20.09 3.92 -20.71
N LEU A 221 20.51 3.62 -19.48
CA LEU A 221 21.90 3.73 -19.06
C LEU A 221 22.79 2.71 -19.78
N THR A 222 22.33 1.46 -19.94
CA THR A 222 23.02 0.43 -20.73
C THR A 222 23.15 0.82 -22.20
N ALA A 223 22.11 1.41 -22.80
CA ALA A 223 22.19 1.93 -24.17
C ALA A 223 23.17 3.11 -24.31
N GLN A 224 23.23 4.01 -23.31
CA GLN A 224 24.21 5.10 -23.27
C GLN A 224 25.65 4.59 -23.12
N ILE A 225 25.88 3.58 -22.29
CA ILE A 225 27.20 2.96 -22.08
C ILE A 225 27.69 2.26 -23.37
N LEU A 226 26.80 1.52 -24.04
CA LEU A 226 27.14 0.86 -25.32
C LEU A 226 27.42 1.88 -26.44
N SER A 227 26.75 3.05 -26.42
CA SER A 227 27.02 4.13 -27.39
C SER A 227 28.29 4.93 -27.10
N THR A 228 28.70 5.06 -25.82
CA THR A 228 29.93 5.74 -25.42
C THR A 228 31.18 4.89 -25.61
N GLY A 229 31.05 3.56 -25.57
CA GLY A 229 32.11 2.61 -25.97
C GLY A 229 32.52 2.72 -27.45
N ALA A 230 31.61 3.15 -28.33
CA ALA A 230 31.90 3.37 -29.75
C ALA A 230 32.65 4.69 -30.00
N ASP A 231 32.51 5.68 -29.11
CA ASP A 231 33.14 7.02 -29.18
C ASP A 231 34.52 7.07 -28.47
N THR A 232 34.88 6.02 -27.73
CA THR A 232 36.19 5.88 -27.07
C THR A 232 37.32 5.41 -28.00
N ASN A 233 37.02 4.84 -29.18
CA ASN A 233 38.07 4.39 -30.12
C ASN A 233 38.83 5.53 -30.81
N GLU A 234 38.32 6.77 -30.80
CA GLU A 234 39.01 7.95 -31.36
C GLU A 234 39.88 8.69 -30.32
N LYS A 235 39.77 8.34 -29.02
CA LYS A 235 40.50 9.02 -27.92
C LYS A 235 41.59 8.16 -27.27
N ILE A 236 41.79 6.92 -27.72
CA ILE A 236 42.78 5.96 -27.18
C ILE A 236 44.25 6.35 -27.50
N GLU A 237 44.52 7.20 -28.50
CA GLU A 237 45.90 7.62 -28.82
C GLU A 237 46.52 8.66 -27.84
N ASN A 238 45.73 9.31 -26.97
CA ASN A 238 46.22 10.44 -26.18
C ASN A 238 46.32 10.23 -24.66
N LEU A 239 46.15 9.01 -24.13
CA LEU A 239 46.07 8.78 -22.67
C LEU A 239 47.03 7.72 -22.11
N GLN A 240 48.23 7.55 -22.69
CA GLN A 240 49.36 6.87 -22.01
C GLN A 240 49.75 7.54 -20.67
N GLN A 241 49.33 8.79 -20.42
CA GLN A 241 49.57 9.51 -19.16
C GLN A 241 48.44 9.44 -18.13
N ALA A 242 47.24 8.93 -18.45
CA ALA A 242 46.15 8.81 -17.48
C ALA A 242 46.07 7.45 -16.75
N VAL A 243 46.87 6.46 -17.20
CA VAL A 243 46.80 5.05 -16.79
C VAL A 243 47.03 4.81 -15.28
N LYS A 244 47.68 5.73 -14.54
CA LYS A 244 47.79 5.62 -13.07
C LYS A 244 46.66 6.27 -12.26
N ALA A 245 45.90 7.18 -12.87
CA ALA A 245 44.73 7.79 -12.22
C ALA A 245 43.44 7.02 -12.52
N THR A 246 43.39 6.24 -13.61
CA THR A 246 42.23 5.43 -14.01
C THR A 246 42.06 4.15 -13.20
N ASP A 247 43.11 3.57 -12.61
CA ASP A 247 42.98 2.35 -11.79
C ASP A 247 42.25 2.62 -10.45
N ILE A 248 42.53 3.80 -9.85
CA ILE A 248 41.89 4.26 -8.61
C ILE A 248 40.42 4.65 -8.87
N ASN A 249 40.13 5.28 -10.01
CA ASN A 249 38.76 5.66 -10.37
C ASN A 249 37.89 4.47 -10.80
N LEU A 250 38.44 3.42 -11.43
CA LEU A 250 37.69 2.23 -11.81
C LEU A 250 37.31 1.37 -10.59
N GLN A 251 38.21 1.23 -9.61
CA GLN A 251 37.92 0.57 -8.32
C GLN A 251 36.90 1.36 -7.48
N SER A 252 37.00 2.70 -7.48
CA SER A 252 36.03 3.59 -6.81
C SER A 252 34.64 3.50 -7.46
N PHE A 253 34.59 3.54 -8.79
CA PHE A 253 33.35 3.44 -9.56
C PHE A 253 32.69 2.06 -9.43
N LYS A 254 33.48 0.96 -9.47
CA LYS A 254 32.99 -0.40 -9.20
C LYS A 254 32.39 -0.52 -7.80
N SER A 255 33.02 0.12 -6.81
CA SER A 255 32.52 0.13 -5.41
C SER A 255 31.25 0.96 -5.26
N GLU A 256 31.12 2.09 -5.94
CA GLU A 256 29.91 2.93 -5.93
C GLU A 256 28.73 2.27 -6.66
N VAL A 257 28.98 1.58 -7.77
CA VAL A 257 27.94 0.82 -8.50
C VAL A 257 27.47 -0.40 -7.71
N LEU A 258 28.37 -1.14 -7.06
CA LEU A 258 28.00 -2.24 -6.15
C LEU A 258 27.23 -1.74 -4.93
N ALA A 259 27.59 -0.59 -4.36
CA ALA A 259 26.85 0.01 -3.24
C ALA A 259 25.46 0.54 -3.65
N ALA A 260 25.32 1.05 -4.88
CA ALA A 260 24.03 1.46 -5.43
C ALA A 260 23.13 0.25 -5.74
N LEU A 261 23.68 -0.82 -6.32
CA LEU A 261 22.98 -2.08 -6.55
C LEU A 261 22.56 -2.77 -5.24
N GLN A 262 23.42 -2.77 -4.22
CA GLN A 262 23.05 -3.31 -2.90
C GLN A 262 21.93 -2.50 -2.26
N LYS A 263 21.94 -1.15 -2.37
CA LYS A 263 20.82 -0.31 -1.89
C LYS A 263 19.51 -0.54 -2.64
N ILE A 264 19.56 -0.89 -3.92
CA ILE A 264 18.38 -1.24 -4.71
C ILE A 264 17.88 -2.63 -4.33
N LEU A 265 18.78 -3.62 -4.12
CA LEU A 265 18.45 -4.94 -3.57
C LEU A 265 17.83 -4.83 -2.17
N ASP A 266 18.38 -4.01 -1.28
CA ASP A 266 17.83 -3.79 0.06
C ASP A 266 16.44 -3.11 -0.02
N LYS A 267 16.22 -2.18 -0.96
CA LYS A 267 14.90 -1.57 -1.25
C LYS A 267 13.90 -2.50 -1.93
N ILE A 268 14.39 -3.58 -2.54
CA ILE A 268 13.59 -4.66 -3.13
C ILE A 268 13.28 -5.73 -2.06
N GLU A 269 14.17 -5.98 -1.09
CA GLU A 269 13.83 -6.83 0.07
C GLU A 269 12.88 -6.11 1.04
N GLU A 270 13.06 -4.81 1.25
CA GLU A 270 12.16 -3.91 2.00
C GLU A 270 10.79 -3.73 1.36
N ASN A 271 10.51 -4.39 0.24
CA ASN A 271 9.27 -4.25 -0.50
C ASN A 271 8.65 -5.60 -0.93
N SER A 272 9.27 -6.74 -0.59
CA SER A 272 8.79 -8.07 -0.94
C SER A 272 7.98 -8.74 0.18
N VAL A 273 6.67 -8.84 0.04
CA VAL A 273 5.85 -9.89 0.69
C VAL A 273 4.93 -10.64 -0.29
N CYS A 274 4.73 -10.17 -1.53
CA CYS A 274 3.77 -10.82 -2.46
C CYS A 274 4.37 -11.40 -3.75
N LEU A 275 5.68 -11.61 -3.80
CA LEU A 275 6.35 -12.25 -4.94
C LEU A 275 6.62 -13.73 -4.64
N LYS A 276 5.61 -14.61 -4.75
CA LYS A 276 5.89 -16.07 -4.72
C LYS A 276 5.42 -16.87 -5.93
N ALA A 277 4.86 -16.19 -6.92
CA ALA A 277 4.56 -16.79 -8.23
C ALA A 277 5.30 -16.13 -9.41
N SER A 278 6.02 -15.02 -9.16
CA SER A 278 6.79 -14.29 -10.18
C SER A 278 8.28 -14.15 -9.87
N GLN A 279 8.73 -14.56 -8.68
CA GLN A 279 10.13 -14.43 -8.24
C GLN A 279 11.05 -15.31 -9.10
N ASP A 280 10.70 -16.58 -9.32
CA ASP A 280 11.52 -17.51 -10.11
C ASP A 280 11.81 -17.04 -11.54
N LYS A 281 10.91 -16.28 -12.17
CA LYS A 281 11.13 -15.76 -13.54
C LYS A 281 12.00 -14.51 -13.57
N VAL A 282 11.95 -13.72 -12.50
CA VAL A 282 12.74 -12.49 -12.37
C VAL A 282 14.16 -12.84 -11.94
N ASP A 283 14.32 -13.78 -11.01
CA ASP A 283 15.64 -14.26 -10.55
C ASP A 283 16.43 -14.94 -11.68
N ILE A 284 15.76 -15.71 -12.55
CA ILE A 284 16.38 -16.31 -13.75
C ILE A 284 16.82 -15.21 -14.74
N ALA A 285 15.95 -14.23 -15.03
CA ALA A 285 16.26 -13.17 -15.97
C ALA A 285 17.40 -12.26 -15.49
N LEU A 286 17.44 -11.95 -14.19
CA LEU A 286 18.52 -11.16 -13.58
C LEU A 286 19.85 -11.93 -13.55
N ASN A 287 19.83 -13.23 -13.26
CA ASN A 287 21.05 -14.04 -13.30
C ASN A 287 21.61 -14.16 -14.72
N ASP A 288 20.76 -14.29 -15.74
CA ASP A 288 21.19 -14.33 -17.13
C ASP A 288 21.80 -12.98 -17.57
N GLU A 289 21.21 -11.84 -17.16
CA GLU A 289 21.78 -10.52 -17.43
C GLU A 289 23.09 -10.29 -16.67
N MET A 290 23.18 -10.68 -15.39
CA MET A 290 24.44 -10.62 -14.63
C MET A 290 25.55 -11.44 -15.27
N THR A 291 25.25 -12.67 -15.69
CA THR A 291 26.22 -13.55 -16.35
C THR A 291 26.73 -12.94 -17.65
N ASN A 292 25.86 -12.30 -18.43
CA ASN A 292 26.25 -11.62 -19.67
C ASN A 292 27.09 -10.37 -19.40
N ILE A 293 26.80 -9.62 -18.33
CA ILE A 293 27.59 -8.46 -17.92
C ILE A 293 28.96 -8.89 -17.42
N GLU A 294 29.06 -9.95 -16.62
CA GLU A 294 30.33 -10.51 -16.16
C GLU A 294 31.18 -11.05 -17.30
N ALA A 295 30.56 -11.69 -18.30
CA ALA A 295 31.25 -12.14 -19.51
C ALA A 295 31.79 -10.96 -20.33
N GLY A 296 30.99 -9.88 -20.48
CA GLY A 296 31.41 -8.66 -21.15
C GLY A 296 32.56 -7.95 -20.43
N LEU A 297 32.50 -7.86 -19.09
CA LEU A 297 33.58 -7.30 -18.27
C LEU A 297 34.86 -8.13 -18.35
N SER A 298 34.75 -9.45 -18.33
CA SER A 298 35.90 -10.35 -18.47
C SER A 298 36.57 -10.23 -19.85
N ALA A 299 35.78 -10.05 -20.91
CA ALA A 299 36.29 -9.82 -22.25
C ALA A 299 37.06 -8.49 -22.34
N LEU A 300 36.51 -7.42 -21.75
CA LEU A 300 37.17 -6.12 -21.67
C LEU A 300 38.46 -6.18 -20.84
N GLU A 301 38.48 -6.90 -19.71
CA GLU A 301 39.70 -7.10 -18.92
C GLU A 301 40.78 -7.85 -19.71
N SER A 302 40.39 -8.86 -20.50
CA SER A 302 41.31 -9.61 -21.38
C SER A 302 41.91 -8.73 -22.47
N GLU A 303 41.09 -7.92 -23.15
CA GLU A 303 41.58 -6.97 -24.17
C GLU A 303 42.51 -5.92 -23.55
N THR A 304 42.20 -5.45 -22.34
CA THR A 304 43.02 -4.45 -21.64
C THR A 304 44.40 -5.03 -21.27
N GLU A 305 44.48 -6.29 -20.84
CA GLU A 305 45.77 -6.94 -20.56
C GLU A 305 46.55 -7.29 -21.84
N GLU A 306 45.87 -7.59 -22.93
CA GLU A 306 46.53 -7.80 -24.22
C GLU A 306 47.12 -6.50 -24.77
N GLN A 307 46.41 -5.38 -24.62
CA GLN A 307 46.92 -4.04 -24.94
C GLN A 307 48.08 -3.63 -24.02
N LYS A 308 48.03 -3.97 -22.73
CA LYS A 308 49.12 -3.69 -21.78
C LYS A 308 50.39 -4.48 -22.12
N LYS A 309 50.27 -5.75 -22.51
CA LYS A 309 51.40 -6.54 -23.04
C LYS A 309 51.96 -5.98 -24.34
N ALA A 310 51.10 -5.47 -25.23
CA ALA A 310 51.57 -4.82 -26.46
C ALA A 310 52.38 -3.55 -26.15
N VAL A 311 51.98 -2.78 -25.14
CA VAL A 311 52.71 -1.61 -24.64
C VAL A 311 54.03 -2.01 -23.95
N ASP A 312 54.03 -3.08 -23.14
CA ASP A 312 55.25 -3.56 -22.48
C ASP A 312 56.28 -4.10 -23.50
N ASN A 313 55.83 -4.78 -24.56
CA ASN A 313 56.71 -5.23 -25.65
C ASN A 313 57.33 -4.05 -26.43
N LEU A 314 56.57 -2.97 -26.64
CA LEU A 314 57.10 -1.73 -27.24
C LEU A 314 58.12 -1.03 -26.33
N SER A 315 58.07 -1.25 -25.01
CA SER A 315 59.06 -0.72 -24.06
C SER A 315 60.33 -1.59 -23.94
N GLY A 316 60.25 -2.87 -24.30
CA GLY A 316 61.39 -3.80 -24.36
C GLY A 316 62.30 -3.60 -25.57
N ASP A 317 61.78 -3.06 -26.67
CA ASP A 317 62.55 -2.72 -27.88
C ASP A 317 63.32 -1.38 -27.75
N ILE A 318 63.37 -0.76 -26.56
CA ILE A 318 64.09 0.50 -26.28
C ILE A 318 65.31 0.26 -25.33
N PHE A 319 65.86 -0.96 -25.26
CA PHE A 319 67.18 -1.23 -24.65
C PHE A 319 68.13 -1.96 -25.60
#